data_AF-A0A950Y1R4-F1
#
_entry.id   AF-A0A950Y1R4-F1
#
_cell.length_a   1.000
_cell.length_b   1.000
_cell.length_c   1.000
_cell.angle_alpha   90.00
_cell.angle_beta   90.00
_cell.angle_gamma   90.00
#
_symmetry.space_group_name_H-M   'P 1'
#
loop_
_entity.id
_entity.type
_entity.pdbx_description
1 polymer ?
#
loop_
_entity_poly.entity_id
_entity_poly.type
_entity_poly.pdbx_seq_one_letter_code
_entity_poly.pdbx_strand_id
1 'polypeptide(L)'
;MKVYPFDTRNQLPPPQGLYHPANEHDACGIGFVVNVKGEASHEIVLKGLEILVNLQHRGACGCDSETGDGAGILIQIPHEFFSKETKSLGFGLPAPGDYGVAMCFLPVERQQRLSCEGLLEKTSREEGLTVLGWRDTPVQVDAIGRVARASQPYIEQFFVSRPLGMSTDQFERKLYVVRKRVEALVAGSDMRDKSFFYIPSFSCRTIIYKGLLLANQIGEFYNELLNRETKSALCLVHQRFSTNTFPTWQLAHPFRYLCHNGEINTVRGNVNWMNARQAVIASRDFDDIKKLLPIIQPGGSDSAALDNAVELLTMAGRSLPHVMTMLIPEAWDADSTMSPEKRAFYEYHASLMEPWDGPAAVAFTDGIVIGATLDRNGLRPARYLVTNDGLLVMASETGVLPFAPEEIAYKGRLQPGKMLLVDLEQRRIVPDEEIKHELASRQPYGEWLTQNQITLDSLPEPSRMQASDHGSILMRQRCFGYTDEDIRLLITPMAGNGEEAVGSMGTDTPLACLSDKPQSLFNYFKQLFAQVTNPPIDPIREDLVMSLTSYIGMERNILSEAPENCHTLKMPHPVLTNRDLEKLRRVSRGDLLAS
;
A
#
# COMPACT_ATOMS: atom_id res chain seq x y z
N MET A 1 39.06 10.81 18.19
CA MET A 1 38.09 11.92 18.42
C MET A 1 36.79 11.54 17.73
N LYS A 2 35.69 11.33 18.46
CA LYS A 2 34.38 11.02 17.86
C LYS A 2 33.84 12.30 17.20
N VAL A 3 33.71 12.29 15.87
CA VAL A 3 33.39 13.51 15.08
C VAL A 3 31.87 13.80 15.03
N TYR A 4 31.00 12.90 15.50
CA TYR A 4 29.56 13.17 15.54
C TYR A 4 28.91 12.61 16.82
N PRO A 5 28.10 13.40 17.55
CA PRO A 5 27.40 12.95 18.76
C PRO A 5 26.11 12.16 18.47
N PHE A 6 25.71 12.03 17.20
CA PHE A 6 24.55 11.27 16.77
C PHE A 6 24.98 10.00 16.05
N ASP A 7 24.31 8.91 16.37
CA ASP A 7 24.43 7.63 15.71
C ASP A 7 23.85 7.75 14.29
N THR A 8 24.70 7.85 13.28
CA THR A 8 24.32 8.10 11.87
C THR A 8 23.75 6.86 11.17
N ARG A 9 23.17 5.92 11.93
CA ARG A 9 22.51 4.74 11.37
C ARG A 9 21.21 5.20 10.71
N ASN A 10 21.01 4.81 9.45
CA ASN A 10 19.80 5.05 8.65
C ASN A 10 18.60 4.24 9.20
N GLN A 11 18.27 4.44 10.48
CA GLN A 11 17.29 3.70 11.26
C GLN A 11 16.53 4.66 12.17
N LEU A 12 15.25 4.39 12.35
CA LEU A 12 14.43 5.08 13.34
C LEU A 12 14.94 4.75 14.76
N PRO A 13 14.88 5.69 15.72
CA PRO A 13 15.26 5.41 17.11
C PRO A 13 14.47 4.22 17.69
N PRO A 14 15.05 3.40 18.57
CA PRO A 14 14.26 2.38 19.27
C PRO A 14 13.18 3.02 20.15
N PRO A 15 12.11 2.28 20.53
CA PRO A 15 11.08 2.79 21.43
C PRO A 15 11.70 3.39 22.70
N GLN A 16 11.34 4.65 22.99
CA GLN A 16 11.86 5.37 24.16
C GLN A 16 10.79 6.32 24.72
N GLY A 17 10.47 6.17 26.01
CA GLY A 17 9.37 6.92 26.63
C GLY A 17 8.04 6.68 25.90
N LEU A 18 7.40 7.76 25.42
CA LEU A 18 6.16 7.70 24.63
C LEU A 18 6.39 7.55 23.12
N TYR A 19 7.63 7.66 22.64
CA TYR A 19 7.94 7.49 21.23
C TYR A 19 8.02 6.01 20.86
N HIS A 20 7.31 5.64 19.79
CA HIS A 20 7.38 4.33 19.18
C HIS A 20 7.41 4.48 17.65
N PRO A 21 8.40 3.91 16.92
CA PRO A 21 8.54 4.03 15.46
C PRO A 21 7.32 3.58 14.65
N ALA A 22 6.51 2.68 15.19
CA ALA A 22 5.27 2.24 14.53
C ALA A 22 4.16 3.32 14.46
N ASN A 23 4.33 4.46 15.14
CA ASN A 23 3.38 5.57 15.11
C ASN A 23 3.81 6.65 14.09
N GLU A 24 4.62 6.28 13.10
CA GLU A 24 5.09 7.21 12.07
C GLU A 24 4.10 7.28 10.91
N HIS A 25 3.76 8.52 10.53
CA HIS A 25 2.75 8.83 9.54
C HIS A 25 3.23 9.94 8.60
N ASP A 26 2.73 9.90 7.36
CA ASP A 26 3.13 10.80 6.29
C ASP A 26 1.90 11.44 5.60
N ALA A 27 2.04 12.68 5.13
CA ALA A 27 1.09 13.37 4.25
C ALA A 27 1.89 14.03 3.13
N CYS A 28 1.37 14.21 1.92
CA CYS A 28 2.27 14.45 0.77
C CYS A 28 1.68 15.33 -0.36
N GLY A 29 2.51 15.62 -1.37
CA GLY A 29 2.08 15.98 -2.72
C GLY A 29 2.29 14.79 -3.66
N ILE A 30 1.31 14.49 -4.51
CA ILE A 30 1.44 13.46 -5.56
C ILE A 30 1.03 14.03 -6.91
N GLY A 31 1.63 13.50 -7.98
CA GLY A 31 1.17 13.77 -9.32
C GLY A 31 1.80 12.85 -10.35
N PHE A 32 1.19 12.79 -11.53
CA PHE A 32 1.78 12.15 -12.69
C PHE A 32 1.42 12.90 -13.96
N VAL A 33 2.27 12.73 -14.96
CA VAL A 33 2.06 13.19 -16.33
C VAL A 33 2.27 12.02 -17.28
N VAL A 34 1.39 11.89 -18.26
CA VAL A 34 1.44 10.80 -19.22
C VAL A 34 1.00 11.26 -20.60
N ASN A 35 1.69 10.81 -21.64
CA ASN A 35 1.22 10.92 -23.01
C ASN A 35 0.34 9.70 -23.32
N VAL A 36 -0.96 9.93 -23.49
CA VAL A 36 -1.98 8.89 -23.74
C VAL A 36 -1.66 8.07 -25.00
N LYS A 37 -0.91 8.62 -25.96
CA LYS A 37 -0.51 7.91 -27.19
C LYS A 37 0.68 6.95 -26.99
N GLY A 38 1.30 6.95 -25.80
CA GLY A 38 2.47 6.12 -25.49
C GLY A 38 3.79 6.64 -26.07
N GLU A 39 3.84 7.88 -26.54
CA GLU A 39 5.05 8.46 -27.12
C GLU A 39 6.01 8.94 -26.02
N ALA A 40 7.19 8.32 -25.95
CA ALA A 40 8.19 8.69 -24.98
C ALA A 40 8.94 9.96 -25.38
N SER A 41 9.02 10.92 -24.46
CA SER A 41 9.80 12.15 -24.67
C SER A 41 10.51 12.58 -23.39
N HIS A 42 11.55 13.39 -23.55
CA HIS A 42 12.23 14.02 -22.41
C HIS A 42 11.35 15.10 -21.77
N GLU A 43 10.44 15.69 -22.54
CA GLU A 43 9.51 16.70 -22.03
C GLU A 43 8.59 16.14 -20.93
N ILE A 44 8.16 14.88 -21.04
CA ILE A 44 7.38 14.21 -19.98
C ILE A 44 8.17 14.15 -18.66
N VAL A 45 9.47 13.86 -18.72
CA VAL A 45 10.35 13.84 -17.55
C VAL A 45 10.46 15.24 -16.95
N LEU A 46 10.73 16.25 -17.77
CA LEU A 46 10.83 17.65 -17.33
C LEU A 46 9.52 18.16 -16.71
N LYS A 47 8.37 17.85 -17.32
CA LYS A 47 7.05 18.17 -16.75
C LYS A 47 6.83 17.50 -15.40
N GLY A 48 7.29 16.26 -15.21
CA GLY A 48 7.25 15.60 -13.92
C GLY A 48 8.09 16.31 -12.85
N LEU A 49 9.31 16.73 -13.20
CA LEU A 49 10.17 17.53 -12.33
C LEU A 49 9.52 18.88 -11.97
N GLU A 50 8.89 19.54 -12.93
CA GLU A 50 8.16 20.79 -12.69
C GLU A 50 6.95 20.59 -11.77
N ILE A 51 6.21 19.49 -11.91
CA ILE A 51 5.14 19.13 -10.97
C ILE A 51 5.68 19.00 -9.54
N LEU A 52 6.83 18.35 -9.34
CA LEU A 52 7.47 18.26 -8.02
C LEU A 52 7.75 19.65 -7.44
N VAL A 53 8.40 20.52 -8.22
CA VAL A 53 8.74 21.88 -7.79
C VAL A 53 7.48 22.65 -7.40
N ASN A 54 6.41 22.54 -8.19
CA ASN A 54 5.15 23.24 -7.93
C ASN A 54 4.33 22.64 -6.79
N LEU A 55 4.71 21.46 -6.26
CA LEU A 55 4.13 20.86 -5.07
C LEU A 55 4.98 21.10 -3.81
N GLN A 56 6.06 21.88 -3.91
CA GLN A 56 7.02 22.08 -2.81
C GLN A 56 6.39 22.59 -1.50
N HIS A 57 5.33 23.41 -1.60
CA HIS A 57 4.59 23.92 -0.43
C HIS A 57 3.83 22.84 0.34
N ARG A 58 3.68 21.63 -0.21
CA ARG A 58 3.11 20.45 0.47
C ARG A 58 4.15 19.56 1.14
N GLY A 59 5.44 19.83 0.94
CA GLY A 59 6.53 19.11 1.61
C GLY A 59 6.96 19.79 2.89
N ALA A 60 7.67 19.04 3.73
CA ALA A 60 8.39 19.57 4.88
C ALA A 60 9.89 19.62 4.60
N CYS A 61 10.57 20.51 5.31
CA CYS A 61 12.02 20.50 5.43
C CYS A 61 12.37 19.93 6.81
N GLY A 62 13.48 19.20 6.88
CA GLY A 62 14.03 18.65 8.12
C GLY A 62 14.59 19.74 9.04
N CYS A 63 15.45 19.34 9.97
CA CYS A 63 16.06 20.27 10.92
C CYS A 63 17.03 21.29 10.27
N ASP A 64 17.47 21.05 9.03
CA ASP A 64 18.13 22.03 8.16
C ASP A 64 17.24 22.36 6.95
N SER A 65 17.38 23.57 6.42
CA SER A 65 16.54 24.08 5.33
C SER A 65 16.80 23.43 3.97
N GLU A 66 17.81 22.57 3.86
CA GLU A 66 18.27 21.95 2.61
C GLU A 66 17.96 20.44 2.54
N THR A 67 17.44 19.86 3.62
CA THR A 67 17.06 18.45 3.72
C THR A 67 15.54 18.35 3.64
N GLY A 68 15.03 17.73 2.58
CA GLY A 68 13.61 17.36 2.49
C GLY A 68 13.32 15.99 3.11
N ASP A 69 12.07 15.75 3.51
CA ASP A 69 11.63 14.46 4.09
C ASP A 69 11.59 13.32 3.06
N GLY A 70 11.65 13.66 1.77
CA GLY A 70 11.74 12.72 0.67
C GLY A 70 11.12 13.28 -0.61
N ALA A 71 11.79 13.08 -1.74
CA ALA A 71 11.22 13.32 -3.06
C ALA A 71 11.67 12.22 -4.03
N GLY A 72 10.85 11.95 -5.03
CA GLY A 72 11.19 10.99 -6.06
C GLY A 72 10.34 11.05 -7.31
N ILE A 73 10.84 10.34 -8.32
CA ILE A 73 10.30 10.22 -9.67
C ILE A 73 10.43 8.78 -10.15
N LEU A 74 9.36 8.24 -10.72
CA LEU A 74 9.29 6.97 -11.40
C LEU A 74 9.03 7.24 -12.88
N ILE A 75 9.87 6.67 -13.73
CA ILE A 75 9.75 6.72 -15.19
C ILE A 75 9.88 5.33 -15.78
N GLN A 76 9.48 5.17 -17.04
CA GLN A 76 9.91 4.01 -17.82
C GLN A 76 11.43 4.04 -18.03
N ILE A 77 12.04 2.85 -18.18
CA ILE A 77 13.48 2.71 -18.36
C ILE A 77 13.93 3.45 -19.64
N PRO A 78 14.83 4.46 -19.53
CA PRO A 78 15.30 5.24 -20.68
C PRO A 78 16.37 4.46 -21.47
N HIS A 79 15.92 3.56 -22.36
CA HIS A 79 16.83 2.65 -23.08
C HIS A 79 17.93 3.35 -23.88
N GLU A 80 17.63 4.44 -24.58
CA GLU A 80 18.63 5.17 -25.38
C GLU A 80 19.79 5.68 -24.51
N PHE A 81 19.45 6.29 -23.37
CA PHE A 81 20.42 6.75 -22.38
C PHE A 81 21.27 5.59 -21.84
N PHE A 82 20.63 4.55 -21.29
CA PHE A 82 21.38 3.43 -20.70
C PHE A 82 22.22 2.66 -21.71
N SER A 83 21.71 2.43 -22.93
CA SER A 83 22.45 1.72 -23.98
C SER A 83 23.74 2.45 -24.35
N LYS A 84 23.76 3.79 -24.30
CA LYS A 84 24.94 4.60 -24.53
C LYS A 84 25.90 4.57 -23.33
N GLU A 85 25.37 4.77 -22.13
CA GLU A 85 26.16 4.80 -20.89
C GLU A 85 26.88 3.48 -20.65
N THR A 86 26.18 2.33 -20.71
CA THR A 86 26.79 1.03 -20.41
C THR A 86 27.81 0.60 -21.46
N LYS A 87 27.64 1.00 -22.73
CA LYS A 87 28.65 0.75 -23.78
C LYS A 87 29.99 1.39 -23.40
N SER A 88 29.98 2.57 -22.80
CA SER A 88 31.20 3.22 -22.31
C SER A 88 31.85 2.48 -21.13
N LEU A 89 31.07 1.72 -20.37
CA LEU A 89 31.50 0.85 -19.26
C LEU A 89 31.93 -0.55 -19.72
N GLY A 90 31.87 -0.84 -21.02
CA GLY A 90 32.36 -2.09 -21.60
C GLY A 90 31.32 -3.21 -21.72
N PHE A 91 30.02 -2.93 -21.54
CA PHE A 91 28.96 -3.92 -21.76
C PHE A 91 27.75 -3.34 -22.53
N GLY A 92 27.19 -4.17 -23.43
CA GLY A 92 26.03 -3.81 -24.24
C GLY A 92 24.71 -4.21 -23.58
N LEU A 93 23.66 -3.42 -23.81
CA LEU A 93 22.30 -3.78 -23.42
C LEU A 93 21.54 -4.43 -24.59
N PRO A 94 20.77 -5.50 -24.34
CA PRO A 94 19.71 -5.98 -25.22
C PRO A 94 18.64 -4.93 -25.53
N ALA A 95 17.66 -5.30 -26.36
CA ALA A 95 16.51 -4.45 -26.69
C ALA A 95 15.66 -4.11 -25.43
N PRO A 96 14.84 -3.04 -25.45
CA PRO A 96 13.89 -2.75 -24.39
C PRO A 96 13.03 -3.97 -24.03
N GLY A 97 12.87 -4.27 -22.75
CA GLY A 97 12.15 -5.47 -22.26
C GLY A 97 12.99 -6.77 -22.24
N ASP A 98 14.19 -6.76 -22.82
CA ASP A 98 15.12 -7.90 -22.80
C ASP A 98 16.24 -7.75 -21.75
N TYR A 99 16.19 -6.68 -20.95
CA TYR A 99 17.05 -6.46 -19.80
C TYR A 99 16.30 -5.77 -18.67
N GLY A 100 16.72 -6.04 -17.44
CA GLY A 100 16.22 -5.43 -16.23
C GLY A 100 17.28 -4.59 -15.57
N VAL A 101 16.86 -3.53 -14.89
CA VAL A 101 17.74 -2.62 -14.13
C VAL A 101 17.26 -2.58 -12.69
N ALA A 102 18.16 -2.87 -11.75
CA ALA A 102 17.95 -2.55 -10.35
C ALA A 102 18.56 -1.19 -10.03
N MET A 103 17.78 -0.29 -9.44
CA MET A 103 18.33 0.82 -8.67
C MET A 103 18.68 0.27 -7.29
N CYS A 104 19.90 0.48 -6.82
CA CYS A 104 20.40 -0.09 -5.57
C CYS A 104 20.89 1.01 -4.64
N PHE A 105 20.36 1.04 -3.42
CA PHE A 105 20.98 1.70 -2.28
C PHE A 105 21.80 0.66 -1.53
N LEU A 106 23.09 0.95 -1.34
CA LEU A 106 24.06 0.03 -0.79
C LEU A 106 24.81 0.66 0.39
N PRO A 107 25.41 -0.14 1.27
CA PRO A 107 26.35 0.35 2.28
C PRO A 107 27.45 1.22 1.66
N VAL A 108 27.80 2.32 2.33
CA VAL A 108 28.88 3.22 1.89
C VAL A 108 30.26 2.59 2.08
N GLU A 109 30.41 1.76 3.12
CA GLU A 109 31.63 1.02 3.37
C GLU A 109 31.83 -0.05 2.29
N ARG A 110 32.98 0.00 1.61
CA ARG A 110 33.26 -0.76 0.39
C ARG A 110 33.17 -2.27 0.58
N GLN A 111 33.65 -2.82 1.70
CA GLN A 111 33.62 -4.27 1.92
C GLN A 111 32.18 -4.78 2.07
N GLN A 112 31.35 -4.07 2.82
CA GLN A 112 29.91 -4.37 2.94
C GLN A 112 29.18 -4.16 1.62
N ARG A 113 29.54 -3.11 0.87
CA ARG A 113 29.00 -2.85 -0.47
C ARG A 113 29.24 -4.01 -1.43
N LEU A 114 30.49 -4.43 -1.59
CA LEU A 114 30.89 -5.56 -2.43
C LEU A 114 30.21 -6.88 -1.99
N SER A 115 29.92 -7.02 -0.70
CA SER A 115 29.18 -8.18 -0.17
C SER A 115 27.71 -8.16 -0.64
N CYS A 116 27.05 -7.01 -0.61
CA CYS A 116 25.71 -6.83 -1.17
C CYS A 116 25.69 -7.03 -2.69
N GLU A 117 26.65 -6.45 -3.42
CA GLU A 117 26.81 -6.62 -4.87
C GLU A 117 26.95 -8.11 -5.23
N GLY A 118 27.87 -8.82 -4.55
CA GLY A 118 28.10 -10.25 -4.76
C GLY A 118 26.88 -11.12 -4.45
N LEU A 119 26.08 -10.74 -3.44
CA LEU A 119 24.84 -11.45 -3.10
C LEU A 119 23.77 -11.26 -4.18
N LEU A 120 23.64 -10.04 -4.72
CA LEU A 120 22.72 -9.74 -5.81
C LEU A 120 23.10 -10.53 -7.06
N GLU A 121 24.37 -10.48 -7.46
CA GLU A 121 24.85 -11.26 -8.61
C GLU A 121 24.68 -12.77 -8.45
N LYS A 122 25.04 -13.31 -7.28
CA LYS A 122 24.89 -14.73 -6.99
C LYS A 122 23.43 -15.15 -7.09
N THR A 123 22.53 -14.39 -6.47
CA THR A 123 21.10 -14.71 -6.46
C THR A 123 20.49 -14.60 -7.85
N SER A 124 20.88 -13.59 -8.64
CA SER A 124 20.48 -13.49 -10.05
C SER A 124 20.90 -14.71 -10.87
N ARG A 125 22.14 -15.16 -10.73
CA ARG A 125 22.63 -16.37 -11.43
C ARG A 125 21.90 -17.65 -10.97
N GLU A 126 21.62 -17.77 -9.67
CA GLU A 126 20.85 -18.89 -9.12
C GLU A 126 19.40 -18.94 -9.65
N GLU A 127 18.78 -17.79 -9.92
CA GLU A 127 17.45 -17.70 -10.54
C GLU A 127 17.51 -17.75 -12.08
N GLY A 128 18.68 -18.04 -12.67
CA GLY A 128 18.87 -18.26 -14.10
C GLY A 128 19.00 -16.99 -14.94
N LEU A 129 19.27 -15.84 -14.33
CA LEU A 129 19.49 -14.58 -15.03
C LEU A 129 20.96 -14.38 -15.38
N THR A 130 21.23 -13.72 -16.52
CA THR A 130 22.60 -13.37 -16.93
C THR A 130 22.95 -11.98 -16.42
N VAL A 131 23.98 -11.87 -15.60
CA VAL A 131 24.52 -10.59 -15.13
C VAL A 131 25.23 -9.88 -16.28
N LEU A 132 24.84 -8.64 -16.56
CA LEU A 132 25.45 -7.81 -17.60
C LEU A 132 26.55 -6.91 -17.05
N GLY A 133 26.29 -6.24 -15.92
CA GLY A 133 27.26 -5.35 -15.30
C GLY A 133 26.64 -4.40 -14.27
N TRP A 134 27.52 -3.60 -13.67
CA TRP A 134 27.18 -2.54 -12.72
C TRP A 134 27.51 -1.18 -13.33
N ARG A 135 26.75 -0.16 -12.92
CA ARG A 135 26.99 1.25 -13.23
C ARG A 135 26.90 2.06 -11.95
N ASP A 136 27.95 2.81 -11.65
CA ASP A 136 27.88 3.87 -10.65
C ASP A 136 26.84 4.92 -11.09
N THR A 137 25.93 5.32 -10.21
CA THR A 137 24.99 6.41 -10.52
C THR A 137 25.68 7.74 -10.20
N PRO A 138 25.96 8.60 -11.19
CA PRO A 138 26.61 9.87 -10.94
C PRO A 138 25.66 10.80 -10.17
N VAL A 139 26.00 11.09 -8.92
CA VAL A 139 25.19 11.93 -8.02
C VAL A 139 25.93 13.20 -7.63
N GLN A 140 25.23 14.33 -7.61
CA GLN A 140 25.78 15.60 -7.13
C GLN A 140 25.53 15.76 -5.63
N VAL A 141 26.44 15.22 -4.82
CA VAL A 141 26.30 15.22 -3.34
C VAL A 141 26.16 16.61 -2.73
N ASP A 142 26.71 17.64 -3.38
CA ASP A 142 26.62 19.02 -2.89
C ASP A 142 25.23 19.65 -3.06
N ALA A 143 24.36 19.06 -3.88
CA ALA A 143 23.00 19.57 -4.12
C ALA A 143 22.03 19.36 -2.95
N ILE A 144 22.40 18.53 -1.96
CA ILE A 144 21.50 18.07 -0.89
C ILE A 144 21.97 18.54 0.48
N GLY A 145 21.05 18.65 1.44
CA GLY A 145 21.38 19.10 2.80
C GLY A 145 22.38 18.20 3.53
N ARG A 146 23.00 18.76 4.58
CA ARG A 146 24.03 18.05 5.36
C ARG A 146 23.49 16.78 6.03
N VAL A 147 22.26 16.83 6.54
CA VAL A 147 21.62 15.66 7.17
C VAL A 147 21.37 14.56 6.14
N ALA A 148 20.83 14.91 4.97
CA ALA A 148 20.64 13.96 3.87
C ALA A 148 21.95 13.32 3.40
N ARG A 149 23.03 14.12 3.23
CA ARG A 149 24.37 13.60 2.86
C ARG A 149 24.91 12.60 3.88
N ALA A 150 24.70 12.85 5.18
CA ALA A 150 25.24 12.00 6.23
C ALA A 150 24.62 10.60 6.26
N SER A 151 23.37 10.46 5.79
CA SER A 151 22.66 9.18 5.68
C SER A 151 22.58 8.65 4.24
N GLN A 152 23.26 9.30 3.28
CA GLN A 152 23.23 8.93 1.87
C GLN A 152 23.81 7.51 1.66
N PRO A 153 23.06 6.58 1.06
CA PRO A 153 23.60 5.29 0.65
C PRO A 153 24.53 5.44 -0.56
N TYR A 154 25.37 4.45 -0.80
CA TYR A 154 26.03 4.35 -2.10
C TYR A 154 25.00 3.92 -3.15
N ILE A 155 24.94 4.62 -4.28
CA ILE A 155 23.87 4.42 -5.28
C ILE A 155 24.48 3.86 -6.57
N GLU A 156 24.06 2.64 -6.92
CA GLU A 156 24.48 1.94 -8.13
C GLU A 156 23.28 1.37 -8.88
N GLN A 157 23.48 1.12 -10.16
CA GLN A 157 22.53 0.43 -11.03
C GLN A 157 23.10 -0.92 -11.45
N PHE A 158 22.29 -1.96 -11.32
CA PHE A 158 22.66 -3.34 -11.65
C PHE A 158 21.84 -3.86 -12.83
N PHE A 159 22.51 -4.42 -13.83
CA PHE A 159 21.90 -4.83 -15.09
C PHE A 159 21.92 -6.34 -15.26
N VAL A 160 20.78 -6.91 -15.63
CA VAL A 160 20.62 -8.33 -15.95
C VAL A 160 19.87 -8.51 -17.27
N SER A 161 20.22 -9.55 -18.01
CA SER A 161 19.55 -9.91 -19.26
C SER A 161 18.43 -10.91 -19.03
N ARG A 162 17.37 -10.76 -19.83
CA ARG A 162 16.24 -11.69 -19.87
C ARG A 162 16.66 -12.99 -20.59
N PRO A 163 16.41 -14.17 -19.99
CA PRO A 163 16.64 -15.44 -20.67
C PRO A 163 15.79 -15.60 -21.95
N LEU A 164 16.35 -16.28 -22.95
CA LEU A 164 15.64 -16.63 -24.18
C LEU A 164 14.40 -17.50 -23.88
N GLY A 165 13.28 -17.22 -24.55
CA GLY A 165 12.03 -17.98 -24.39
C GLY A 165 11.17 -17.56 -23.20
N MET A 166 11.63 -16.63 -22.35
CA MET A 166 10.83 -16.04 -21.27
C MET A 166 9.94 -14.91 -21.81
N SER A 167 8.74 -14.70 -21.28
CA SER A 167 7.97 -13.46 -21.57
C SER A 167 8.45 -12.29 -20.70
N THR A 168 8.09 -11.06 -21.05
CA THR A 168 8.38 -9.88 -20.23
C THR A 168 7.76 -9.99 -18.84
N ASP A 169 6.53 -10.48 -18.72
CA ASP A 169 5.88 -10.67 -17.41
C ASP A 169 6.54 -11.77 -16.57
N GLN A 170 7.03 -12.84 -17.19
CA GLN A 170 7.81 -13.87 -16.49
C GLN A 170 9.13 -13.31 -15.99
N PHE A 171 9.74 -12.41 -16.78
CA PHE A 171 10.98 -11.75 -16.40
C PHE A 171 10.78 -10.80 -15.22
N GLU A 172 9.76 -9.94 -15.24
CA GLU A 172 9.39 -9.11 -14.08
C GLU A 172 9.22 -9.94 -12.80
N ARG A 173 8.51 -11.08 -12.88
CA ARG A 173 8.37 -12.01 -11.74
C ARG A 173 9.71 -12.56 -11.25
N LYS A 174 10.65 -12.87 -12.15
CA LYS A 174 11.99 -13.33 -11.78
C LYS A 174 12.81 -12.22 -11.12
N LEU A 175 12.72 -10.99 -11.61
CA LEU A 175 13.36 -9.81 -10.98
C LEU A 175 12.80 -9.59 -9.57
N TYR A 176 11.48 -9.71 -9.40
CA TYR A 176 10.80 -9.66 -8.10
C TYR A 176 11.32 -10.73 -7.13
N VAL A 177 11.41 -12.00 -7.57
CA VAL A 177 11.96 -13.10 -6.76
C VAL A 177 13.39 -12.81 -6.34
N VAL A 178 14.26 -12.38 -7.27
CA VAL A 178 15.66 -12.05 -6.95
C VAL A 178 15.72 -10.94 -5.91
N ARG A 179 14.97 -9.85 -6.10
CA ARG A 179 14.92 -8.73 -5.16
C ARG A 179 14.52 -9.20 -3.75
N LYS A 180 13.41 -9.93 -3.63
CA LYS A 180 12.90 -10.43 -2.33
C LYS A 180 13.90 -11.35 -1.64
N ARG A 181 14.54 -12.25 -2.40
CA ARG A 181 15.57 -13.15 -1.86
C ARG A 181 16.77 -12.38 -1.31
N VAL A 182 17.28 -11.40 -2.06
CA VAL A 182 18.45 -10.63 -1.64
C VAL A 182 18.12 -9.74 -0.43
N GLU A 183 16.96 -9.07 -0.44
CA GLU A 183 16.50 -8.29 0.71
C GLU A 183 16.40 -9.15 1.98
N ALA A 184 15.82 -10.34 1.89
CA ALA A 184 15.73 -11.27 3.02
C ALA A 184 17.11 -11.75 3.51
N LEU A 185 18.02 -12.07 2.59
CA LEU A 185 19.38 -12.50 2.91
C LEU A 185 20.19 -11.38 3.59
N VAL A 186 20.08 -10.14 3.12
CA VAL A 186 20.76 -9.00 3.76
C VAL A 186 20.15 -8.70 5.13
N ALA A 187 18.82 -8.69 5.25
CA ALA A 187 18.14 -8.46 6.53
C ALA A 187 18.51 -9.50 7.60
N GLY A 188 18.63 -10.77 7.20
CA GLY A 188 19.03 -11.89 8.06
C GLY A 188 20.52 -12.01 8.34
N SER A 189 21.36 -11.15 7.75
CA SER A 189 22.81 -11.18 7.95
C SER A 189 23.28 -10.40 9.19
N ASP A 190 24.51 -10.66 9.63
CA ASP A 190 25.21 -9.91 10.69
C ASP A 190 25.92 -8.63 10.16
N MET A 191 25.61 -8.22 8.93
CA MET A 191 26.19 -7.01 8.34
C MET A 191 25.81 -5.78 9.15
N ARG A 192 26.82 -4.97 9.51
CA ARG A 192 26.69 -3.81 10.39
C ARG A 192 25.77 -2.73 9.79
N ASP A 193 25.98 -2.42 8.52
CA ASP A 193 25.32 -1.33 7.80
C ASP A 193 24.20 -1.86 6.88
N LYS A 194 23.60 -3.02 7.21
CA LYS A 194 22.52 -3.64 6.42
C LYS A 194 21.29 -2.75 6.23
N SER A 195 21.07 -1.76 7.08
CA SER A 195 19.98 -0.78 6.93
C SER A 195 20.18 0.23 5.79
N PHE A 196 21.37 0.29 5.18
CA PHE A 196 21.57 1.05 3.94
C PHE A 196 21.14 0.26 2.71
N PHE A 197 21.04 -1.06 2.81
CA PHE A 197 20.68 -1.91 1.68
C PHE A 197 19.18 -1.83 1.40
N TYR A 198 18.83 -1.29 0.23
CA TYR A 198 17.45 -1.21 -0.24
C TYR A 198 17.44 -1.16 -1.77
N ILE A 199 16.47 -1.80 -2.40
CA ILE A 199 16.31 -1.77 -3.86
C ILE A 199 15.03 -0.99 -4.19
N PRO A 200 15.12 0.32 -4.55
CA PRO A 200 13.96 1.11 -4.94
C PRO A 200 13.13 0.48 -6.06
N SER A 201 13.78 -0.01 -7.11
CA SER A 201 13.16 -0.67 -8.25
C SER A 201 14.06 -1.76 -8.79
N PHE A 202 13.49 -2.89 -9.23
CA PHE A 202 14.19 -3.89 -10.04
C PHE A 202 13.23 -4.42 -11.09
N SER A 203 13.26 -3.84 -12.28
CA SER A 203 12.25 -4.03 -13.32
C SER A 203 12.89 -3.94 -14.72
N CYS A 204 12.19 -4.45 -15.74
CA CYS A 204 12.50 -4.24 -17.15
C CYS A 204 11.61 -3.17 -17.80
N ARG A 205 10.69 -2.58 -17.04
CA ARG A 205 9.74 -1.54 -17.47
C ARG A 205 10.02 -0.20 -16.83
N THR A 206 10.22 -0.16 -15.52
CA THR A 206 10.30 1.10 -14.75
C THR A 206 11.60 1.24 -13.96
N ILE A 207 11.96 2.47 -13.63
CA ILE A 207 13.06 2.79 -12.73
C ILE A 207 12.68 3.98 -11.84
N ILE A 208 13.13 3.93 -10.59
CA ILE A 208 12.82 4.93 -9.57
C ILE A 208 14.08 5.68 -9.14
N TYR A 209 14.02 7.01 -9.22
CA TYR A 209 15.00 7.91 -8.63
C TYR A 209 14.35 8.59 -7.43
N LYS A 210 14.91 8.37 -6.24
CA LYS A 210 14.38 8.95 -5.01
C LYS A 210 15.48 9.20 -3.99
N GLY A 211 15.17 9.98 -2.97
CA GLY A 211 16.07 10.21 -1.86
C GLY A 211 15.54 11.24 -0.87
N LEU A 212 16.37 11.61 0.10
CA LEU A 212 16.11 12.67 1.06
C LEU A 212 16.45 14.04 0.47
N LEU A 213 15.56 14.51 -0.40
CA LEU A 213 15.76 15.66 -1.27
C LEU A 213 14.55 16.59 -1.13
N LEU A 214 14.77 17.90 -1.26
CA LEU A 214 13.72 18.82 -1.64
C LEU A 214 13.31 18.55 -3.09
N ALA A 215 12.06 18.89 -3.43
CA ALA A 215 11.51 18.67 -4.76
C ALA A 215 12.37 19.27 -5.89
N ASN A 216 12.93 20.46 -5.70
CA ASN A 216 13.78 21.15 -6.68
C ASN A 216 15.19 20.56 -6.81
N GLN A 217 15.67 19.80 -5.82
CA GLN A 217 17.03 19.25 -5.81
C GLN A 217 17.16 17.95 -6.62
N ILE A 218 16.06 17.27 -6.95
CA ILE A 218 16.13 15.92 -7.55
C ILE A 218 16.85 15.89 -8.90
N GLY A 219 16.59 16.88 -9.76
CA GLY A 219 17.25 16.99 -11.06
C GLY A 219 18.73 17.37 -10.95
N GLU A 220 19.09 18.14 -9.92
CA GLU A 220 20.48 18.51 -9.64
C GLU A 220 21.26 17.34 -9.05
N PHE A 221 20.64 16.57 -8.15
CA PHE A 221 21.25 15.40 -7.52
C PHE A 221 21.40 14.25 -8.53
N TYR A 222 20.35 13.93 -9.29
CA TYR A 222 20.37 12.92 -10.37
C TYR A 222 20.40 13.60 -11.75
N ASN A 223 21.57 14.10 -12.15
CA ASN A 223 21.74 14.83 -13.41
C ASN A 223 21.30 14.08 -14.67
N GLU A 224 21.22 12.74 -14.62
CA GLU A 224 20.70 11.95 -15.74
C GLU A 224 19.22 12.20 -16.03
N LEU A 225 18.44 12.68 -15.07
CA LEU A 225 17.06 13.13 -15.30
C LEU A 225 16.98 14.38 -16.19
N LEU A 226 18.07 15.14 -16.30
CA LEU A 226 18.19 16.33 -17.16
C LEU A 226 18.83 16.01 -18.53
N ASN A 227 19.25 14.76 -18.76
CA ASN A 227 19.79 14.33 -20.05
C ASN A 227 18.66 14.15 -21.07
N ARG A 228 18.78 14.76 -22.26
CA ARG A 228 17.79 14.70 -23.35
C ARG A 228 17.50 13.28 -23.86
N GLU A 229 18.41 12.34 -23.65
CA GLU A 229 18.25 10.92 -24.00
C GLU A 229 17.40 10.16 -22.95
N THR A 230 17.17 10.76 -21.78
CA THR A 230 16.27 10.24 -20.74
C THR A 230 14.83 10.57 -21.12
N LYS A 231 14.17 9.64 -21.82
CA LYS A 231 12.80 9.79 -22.33
C LYS A 231 11.86 8.81 -21.64
N SER A 232 10.61 9.24 -21.44
CA SER A 232 9.55 8.38 -20.93
C SER A 232 8.18 8.81 -21.46
N ALA A 233 7.23 7.88 -21.59
CA ALA A 233 5.84 8.21 -21.95
C ALA A 233 4.98 8.55 -20.72
N LEU A 234 5.42 8.12 -19.53
CA LEU A 234 4.79 8.41 -18.25
C LEU A 234 5.83 8.88 -17.23
N CYS A 235 5.39 9.67 -16.27
CA CYS A 235 6.21 10.09 -15.15
C CYS A 235 5.32 10.25 -13.91
N LEU A 236 5.64 9.50 -12.86
CA LEU A 236 4.95 9.53 -11.57
C LEU A 236 5.88 10.14 -10.53
N VAL A 237 5.40 11.14 -9.80
CA VAL A 237 6.19 11.90 -8.84
C VAL A 237 5.51 12.03 -7.49
N HIS A 238 6.33 12.12 -6.45
CA HIS A 238 5.87 12.30 -5.08
C HIS A 238 6.84 13.14 -4.27
N GLN A 239 6.28 13.98 -3.42
CA GLN A 239 6.99 14.69 -2.38
C GLN A 239 6.39 14.38 -1.01
N ARG A 240 7.25 13.94 -0.10
CA ARG A 240 6.90 13.51 1.24
C ARG A 240 6.89 14.68 2.23
N PHE A 241 5.92 14.68 3.13
CA PHE A 241 5.94 15.41 4.40
C PHE A 241 5.76 14.38 5.51
N SER A 242 6.78 14.24 6.35
CA SER A 242 6.74 13.34 7.49
C SER A 242 6.44 14.11 8.77
N THR A 243 5.78 13.45 9.71
CA THR A 243 5.55 14.01 11.05
C THR A 243 6.78 13.94 11.94
N ASN A 244 7.93 13.43 11.45
CA ASN A 244 9.17 13.27 12.21
C ASN A 244 10.36 14.06 11.62
N THR A 245 11.44 14.15 12.40
CA THR A 245 12.71 14.79 12.03
C THR A 245 13.81 13.78 11.66
N PHE A 246 13.47 12.50 11.51
CA PHE A 246 14.43 11.41 11.24
C PHE A 246 14.20 10.82 9.83
N PRO A 247 14.56 11.56 8.78
CA PRO A 247 14.30 11.13 7.42
C PRO A 247 15.20 9.94 7.05
N THR A 248 14.64 8.94 6.36
CA THR A 248 15.38 7.78 5.83
C THR A 248 15.16 7.62 4.33
N TRP A 249 16.24 7.36 3.59
CA TRP A 249 16.24 7.33 2.12
C TRP A 249 15.25 6.32 1.52
N GLN A 250 15.08 5.17 2.17
CA GLN A 250 14.22 4.10 1.69
C GLN A 250 12.72 4.42 1.75
N LEU A 251 12.31 5.29 2.67
CA LEU A 251 10.90 5.69 2.89
C LEU A 251 10.44 6.82 1.96
N ALA A 252 11.36 7.47 1.23
CA ALA A 252 10.96 8.37 0.16
C ALA A 252 10.12 7.59 -0.87
N HIS A 253 9.11 8.24 -1.45
CA HIS A 253 8.36 7.70 -2.58
C HIS A 253 8.99 8.15 -3.90
N PRO A 254 8.58 7.61 -5.07
CA PRO A 254 7.66 6.49 -5.27
C PRO A 254 8.12 5.17 -4.63
N PHE A 255 7.16 4.29 -4.37
CA PHE A 255 7.41 2.86 -4.22
C PHE A 255 7.28 2.16 -5.59
N ARG A 256 7.36 0.82 -5.64
CA ARG A 256 7.58 0.07 -6.89
C ARG A 256 6.40 0.23 -7.86
N TYR A 257 5.19 0.25 -7.31
CA TYR A 257 3.95 0.37 -8.05
C TYR A 257 3.20 1.66 -7.76
N LEU A 258 3.41 2.27 -6.58
CA LEU A 258 2.54 3.36 -6.15
C LEU A 258 3.21 4.55 -5.48
N CYS A 259 2.49 5.67 -5.53
CA CYS A 259 2.61 6.84 -4.69
C CYS A 259 1.33 6.98 -3.87
N HIS A 260 1.48 7.19 -2.57
CA HIS A 260 0.36 7.33 -1.67
C HIS A 260 0.40 8.72 -1.03
N ASN A 261 -0.72 9.42 -1.13
CA ASN A 261 -1.00 10.61 -0.36
C ASN A 261 -2.06 10.30 0.69
N GLY A 262 -1.65 10.25 1.95
CA GLY A 262 -2.53 10.00 3.07
C GLY A 262 -1.98 8.93 3.99
N GLU A 263 -2.88 8.24 4.71
CA GLU A 263 -2.52 7.32 5.78
C GLU A 263 -3.46 6.11 5.77
N ILE A 264 -2.90 4.90 5.82
CA ILE A 264 -3.68 3.67 5.95
C ILE A 264 -3.90 3.38 7.45
N ASN A 265 -5.05 3.80 7.98
CA ASN A 265 -5.36 3.68 9.40
C ASN A 265 -5.65 2.22 9.83
N THR A 266 -5.93 1.32 8.90
CA THR A 266 -6.12 -0.12 9.17
C THR A 266 -4.83 -0.95 9.05
N VAL A 267 -3.68 -0.32 8.79
CA VAL A 267 -2.42 -1.00 8.42
C VAL A 267 -2.03 -2.15 9.35
N ARG A 268 -2.16 -1.99 10.67
CA ARG A 268 -1.79 -3.04 11.63
C ARG A 268 -2.64 -4.31 11.44
N GLY A 269 -3.93 -4.14 11.17
CA GLY A 269 -4.82 -5.25 10.85
C GLY A 269 -4.41 -5.92 9.54
N ASN A 270 -4.23 -5.12 8.49
CA ASN A 270 -3.90 -5.59 7.15
C ASN A 270 -2.57 -6.37 7.14
N VAL A 271 -1.54 -5.87 7.81
CA VAL A 271 -0.24 -6.54 7.91
C VAL A 271 -0.36 -7.87 8.65
N ASN A 272 -1.14 -7.93 9.74
CA ASN A 272 -1.35 -9.17 10.48
C ASN A 272 -2.11 -10.21 9.64
N TRP A 273 -3.13 -9.80 8.88
CA TRP A 273 -3.87 -10.67 7.99
C TRP A 273 -3.01 -11.17 6.83
N MET A 274 -2.23 -10.30 6.19
CA MET A 274 -1.26 -10.70 5.18
C MET A 274 -0.25 -11.70 5.72
N ASN A 275 0.25 -11.50 6.95
CA ASN A 275 1.16 -12.44 7.61
C ASN A 275 0.52 -13.80 7.86
N ALA A 276 -0.75 -13.84 8.29
CA ALA A 276 -1.49 -15.08 8.49
C ALA A 276 -1.68 -15.85 7.16
N ARG A 277 -1.95 -15.12 6.07
CA ARG A 277 -2.16 -15.69 4.73
C ARG A 277 -0.91 -16.31 4.12
N GLN A 278 0.29 -15.93 4.56
CA GLN A 278 1.55 -16.52 4.05
C GLN A 278 1.59 -18.05 4.17
N ALA A 279 0.83 -18.64 5.10
CA ALA A 279 0.75 -20.09 5.27
C ALA A 279 -0.06 -20.80 4.16
N VAL A 280 -0.98 -20.09 3.51
CA VAL A 280 -1.93 -20.65 2.53
C VAL A 280 -1.77 -20.12 1.11
N ILE A 281 -0.90 -19.14 0.89
CA ILE A 281 -0.64 -18.61 -0.46
C ILE A 281 0.00 -19.67 -1.37
N ALA A 282 -0.53 -19.76 -2.59
CA ALA A 282 0.01 -20.58 -3.65
C ALA A 282 -0.21 -19.88 -5.00
N SER A 283 0.74 -19.99 -5.91
CA SER A 283 0.56 -19.47 -7.27
C SER A 283 1.32 -20.35 -8.26
N ARG A 284 0.72 -20.54 -9.44
CA ARG A 284 1.32 -21.29 -10.55
C ARG A 284 2.39 -20.49 -11.28
N ASP A 285 2.43 -19.18 -11.07
CA ASP A 285 3.35 -18.26 -11.71
C ASP A 285 4.74 -18.22 -11.03
N PHE A 286 4.88 -18.86 -9.86
CA PHE A 286 6.13 -18.94 -9.11
C PHE A 286 6.52 -20.39 -8.86
N ASP A 287 7.77 -20.73 -9.15
CA ASP A 287 8.32 -22.07 -8.86
C ASP A 287 8.32 -22.38 -7.35
N ASP A 288 8.68 -21.37 -6.54
CA ASP A 288 8.65 -21.45 -5.08
C ASP A 288 8.28 -20.09 -4.49
N ILE A 289 7.00 -19.95 -4.14
CA ILE A 289 6.47 -18.72 -3.56
C ILE A 289 7.06 -18.40 -2.18
N LYS A 290 7.63 -19.39 -1.48
CA LYS A 290 8.23 -19.18 -0.15
C LYS A 290 9.48 -18.31 -0.23
N LYS A 291 10.12 -18.21 -1.41
CA LYS A 291 11.23 -17.29 -1.68
C LYS A 291 10.85 -15.81 -1.52
N LEU A 292 9.55 -15.49 -1.54
CA LEU A 292 9.04 -14.13 -1.39
C LEU A 292 8.85 -13.72 0.07
N LEU A 293 8.98 -14.64 1.02
CA LEU A 293 8.69 -14.36 2.43
C LEU A 293 9.84 -13.58 3.11
N PRO A 294 9.52 -12.65 4.04
CA PRO A 294 8.17 -12.17 4.36
C PRO A 294 7.60 -11.28 3.25
N ILE A 295 6.30 -11.40 2.95
CA ILE A 295 5.64 -10.61 1.89
C ILE A 295 5.71 -9.12 2.24
N ILE A 296 5.16 -8.75 3.39
CA ILE A 296 5.27 -7.40 3.95
C ILE A 296 6.61 -7.29 4.67
N GLN A 297 7.48 -6.39 4.22
CA GLN A 297 8.77 -6.17 4.87
C GLN A 297 8.58 -5.52 6.25
N PRO A 298 9.22 -6.04 7.31
CA PRO A 298 9.21 -5.39 8.62
C PRO A 298 9.87 -4.00 8.57
N GLY A 299 9.33 -3.05 9.33
CA GLY A 299 9.91 -1.70 9.48
C GLY A 299 9.70 -0.76 8.29
N GLY A 300 8.86 -1.14 7.32
CA GLY A 300 8.36 -0.22 6.28
C GLY A 300 7.24 0.68 6.78
N SER A 301 6.96 1.76 6.04
CA SER A 301 5.77 2.60 6.26
C SER A 301 4.49 1.87 5.85
N ASP A 302 3.34 2.44 6.20
CA ASP A 302 2.02 1.98 5.78
C ASP A 302 1.89 1.83 4.25
N SER A 303 2.45 2.80 3.54
CA SER A 303 2.49 2.90 2.09
C SER A 303 3.41 1.85 1.47
N ALA A 304 4.53 1.53 2.13
CA ALA A 304 5.43 0.45 1.72
C ALA A 304 4.76 -0.92 1.89
N ALA A 305 3.97 -1.10 2.97
CA ALA A 305 3.21 -2.31 3.20
C ALA A 305 2.10 -2.48 2.13
N LEU A 306 1.41 -1.40 1.77
CA LEU A 306 0.44 -1.42 0.68
C LEU A 306 1.11 -1.78 -0.66
N ASP A 307 2.25 -1.18 -0.98
CA ASP A 307 3.02 -1.47 -2.20
C ASP A 307 3.47 -2.94 -2.26
N ASN A 308 3.89 -3.53 -1.14
CA ASN A 308 4.23 -4.96 -1.08
C ASN A 308 3.02 -5.87 -1.35
N ALA A 309 1.84 -5.51 -0.84
CA ALA A 309 0.61 -6.25 -1.13
C ALA A 309 0.24 -6.12 -2.62
N VAL A 310 0.29 -4.90 -3.17
CA VAL A 310 0.03 -4.62 -4.59
C VAL A 310 0.95 -5.45 -5.48
N GLU A 311 2.26 -5.38 -5.23
CA GLU A 311 3.27 -6.09 -6.01
C GLU A 311 3.07 -7.61 -5.99
N LEU A 312 2.79 -8.22 -4.83
CA LEU A 312 2.49 -9.65 -4.75
C LEU A 312 1.29 -10.02 -5.63
N LEU A 313 0.20 -9.27 -5.50
CA LEU A 313 -1.06 -9.58 -6.18
C LEU A 313 -0.95 -9.37 -7.70
N THR A 314 -0.24 -8.34 -8.13
CA THR A 314 0.06 -8.08 -9.54
C THR A 314 0.99 -9.15 -10.10
N MET A 315 2.07 -9.51 -9.40
CA MET A 315 3.00 -10.55 -9.82
C MET A 315 2.37 -11.95 -9.80
N ALA A 316 1.29 -12.15 -9.05
CA ALA A 316 0.50 -13.38 -9.08
C ALA A 316 -0.53 -13.45 -10.22
N GLY A 317 -0.58 -12.44 -11.09
CA GLY A 317 -1.35 -12.47 -12.35
C GLY A 317 -2.61 -11.61 -12.40
N ARG A 318 -2.92 -10.83 -11.35
CA ARG A 318 -4.02 -9.84 -11.41
C ARG A 318 -3.58 -8.57 -12.12
N SER A 319 -4.46 -7.97 -12.90
CA SER A 319 -4.21 -6.65 -13.48
C SER A 319 -4.12 -5.60 -12.36
N LEU A 320 -3.33 -4.55 -12.56
CA LEU A 320 -3.18 -3.49 -11.57
C LEU A 320 -4.53 -2.83 -11.18
N PRO A 321 -5.47 -2.55 -12.11
CA PRO A 321 -6.82 -2.09 -11.77
C PRO A 321 -7.63 -3.05 -10.88
N HIS A 322 -7.47 -4.36 -11.08
CA HIS A 322 -8.11 -5.38 -10.23
C HIS A 322 -7.55 -5.31 -8.81
N VAL A 323 -6.23 -5.29 -8.68
CA VAL A 323 -5.54 -5.22 -7.38
C VAL A 323 -5.95 -3.96 -6.61
N MET A 324 -5.96 -2.80 -7.27
CA MET A 324 -6.37 -1.55 -6.64
C MET A 324 -7.84 -1.57 -6.21
N THR A 325 -8.72 -2.13 -7.04
CA THR A 325 -10.15 -2.25 -6.70
C THR A 325 -10.39 -3.25 -5.56
N MET A 326 -9.54 -4.27 -5.40
CA MET A 326 -9.63 -5.24 -4.32
C MET A 326 -9.12 -4.67 -2.99
N LEU A 327 -8.00 -3.95 -2.99
CA LEU A 327 -7.39 -3.39 -1.78
C LEU A 327 -8.09 -2.11 -1.31
N ILE A 328 -8.54 -1.27 -2.25
CA ILE A 328 -9.23 0.01 -1.99
C ILE A 328 -10.61 -0.03 -2.68
N PRO A 329 -11.55 -0.86 -2.18
CA PRO A 329 -12.88 -0.97 -2.78
C PRO A 329 -13.70 0.31 -2.53
N GLU A 330 -14.64 0.59 -3.43
CA GLU A 330 -15.67 1.60 -3.19
C GLU A 330 -16.64 1.16 -2.08
N ALA A 331 -17.38 2.11 -1.49
CA ALA A 331 -18.44 1.77 -0.56
C ALA A 331 -19.59 1.08 -1.30
N TRP A 332 -19.74 -0.24 -1.10
CA TRP A 332 -20.65 -1.08 -1.88
C TRP A 332 -21.81 -1.69 -1.09
N ASP A 333 -21.65 -1.88 0.23
CA ASP A 333 -22.59 -2.66 1.05
C ASP A 333 -24.00 -1.99 1.09
N ALA A 334 -24.03 -0.70 1.41
CA ALA A 334 -25.26 0.09 1.53
C ALA A 334 -25.74 0.76 0.21
N ASP A 335 -25.02 0.60 -0.92
CA ASP A 335 -25.35 1.30 -2.17
C ASP A 335 -26.45 0.58 -2.98
N SER A 336 -27.70 0.99 -2.78
CA SER A 336 -28.86 0.42 -3.50
C SER A 336 -28.86 0.68 -5.01
N THR A 337 -28.00 1.57 -5.53
CA THR A 337 -27.94 1.92 -6.96
C THR A 337 -26.92 1.09 -7.74
N MET A 338 -26.07 0.33 -7.04
CA MET A 338 -25.05 -0.52 -7.63
C MET A 338 -25.64 -1.70 -8.40
N SER A 339 -25.07 -2.01 -9.57
CA SER A 339 -25.49 -3.19 -10.34
C SER A 339 -25.25 -4.49 -9.57
N PRO A 340 -26.10 -5.53 -9.75
CA PRO A 340 -25.93 -6.81 -9.07
C PRO A 340 -24.57 -7.46 -9.34
N GLU A 341 -24.05 -7.35 -10.56
CA GLU A 341 -22.76 -7.93 -10.95
C GLU A 341 -21.60 -7.24 -10.23
N LYS A 342 -21.61 -5.90 -10.17
CA LYS A 342 -20.61 -5.10 -9.47
C LYS A 342 -20.63 -5.36 -7.97
N ARG A 343 -21.83 -5.44 -7.38
CA ARG A 343 -22.03 -5.81 -5.97
C ARG A 343 -21.48 -7.20 -5.67
N ALA A 344 -21.79 -8.19 -6.52
CA ALA A 344 -21.30 -9.55 -6.37
C ALA A 344 -19.77 -9.63 -6.44
N PHE A 345 -19.14 -8.85 -7.34
CA PHE A 345 -17.69 -8.74 -7.39
C PHE A 345 -17.12 -8.24 -6.06
N TYR A 346 -17.61 -7.14 -5.51
CA TYR A 346 -17.09 -6.59 -4.26
C TYR A 346 -17.35 -7.51 -3.06
N GLU A 347 -18.53 -8.12 -3.00
CA GLU A 347 -18.89 -9.05 -1.92
C GLU A 347 -18.02 -10.31 -1.92
N TYR A 348 -17.71 -10.85 -3.10
CA TYR A 348 -16.76 -11.95 -3.23
C TYR A 348 -15.37 -11.55 -2.73
N HIS A 349 -14.87 -10.36 -3.11
CA HIS A 349 -13.55 -9.89 -2.69
C HIS A 349 -13.50 -9.52 -1.20
N ALA A 350 -14.60 -9.06 -0.60
CA ALA A 350 -14.69 -8.81 0.84
C ALA A 350 -14.57 -10.10 1.68
N SER A 351 -14.84 -11.27 1.09
CA SER A 351 -14.58 -12.57 1.72
C SER A 351 -13.11 -12.98 1.68
N LEU A 352 -12.27 -12.29 0.89
CA LEU A 352 -10.86 -12.62 0.64
C LEU A 352 -9.88 -11.61 1.22
N MET A 353 -10.23 -10.33 1.18
CA MET A 353 -9.33 -9.24 1.46
C MET A 353 -10.08 -8.14 2.21
N GLU A 354 -9.60 -7.82 3.40
CA GLU A 354 -10.01 -6.64 4.12
C GLU A 354 -9.55 -5.36 3.40
N PRO A 355 -10.36 -4.29 3.41
CA PRO A 355 -9.98 -3.01 2.84
C PRO A 355 -8.74 -2.41 3.52
N TRP A 356 -7.83 -1.91 2.71
CA TRP A 356 -6.72 -1.06 3.14
C TRP A 356 -7.22 0.38 3.22
N ASP A 357 -7.83 0.70 4.36
CA ASP A 357 -8.63 1.89 4.56
C ASP A 357 -7.87 3.02 5.25
N GLY A 358 -8.44 4.22 5.16
CA GLY A 358 -7.87 5.48 5.60
C GLY A 358 -7.85 6.51 4.48
N PRO A 359 -7.57 7.79 4.77
CA PRO A 359 -7.49 8.82 3.74
C PRO A 359 -6.42 8.43 2.73
N ALA A 360 -6.78 8.28 1.47
CA ALA A 360 -5.83 7.85 0.45
C ALA A 360 -6.17 8.47 -0.91
N ALA A 361 -5.20 9.17 -1.48
CA ALA A 361 -5.10 9.29 -2.93
C ALA A 361 -3.89 8.47 -3.38
N VAL A 362 -4.14 7.43 -4.17
CA VAL A 362 -3.10 6.51 -4.63
C VAL A 362 -2.95 6.66 -6.14
N ALA A 363 -1.77 7.07 -6.57
CA ALA A 363 -1.36 7.00 -7.96
C ALA A 363 -0.49 5.76 -8.18
N PHE A 364 -0.72 5.02 -9.24
CA PHE A 364 -0.08 3.72 -9.45
C PHE A 364 0.29 3.47 -10.91
N THR A 365 1.31 2.66 -11.15
CA THR A 365 1.74 2.23 -12.48
C THR A 365 2.57 0.96 -12.44
N ASP A 366 2.50 0.16 -13.50
CA ASP A 366 3.40 -0.97 -13.78
C ASP A 366 4.32 -0.71 -14.99
N GLY A 367 4.33 0.53 -15.50
CA GLY A 367 5.04 0.91 -16.72
C GLY A 367 4.23 0.76 -18.01
N ILE A 368 3.09 0.05 -18.00
CA ILE A 368 2.17 -0.13 -19.13
C ILE A 368 0.91 0.70 -18.91
N VAL A 369 0.33 0.60 -17.71
CA VAL A 369 -0.80 1.43 -17.29
C VAL A 369 -0.34 2.43 -16.23
N ILE A 370 -0.99 3.59 -16.19
CA ILE A 370 -0.86 4.55 -15.09
C ILE A 370 -2.23 5.05 -14.71
N GLY A 371 -2.49 5.14 -13.41
CA GLY A 371 -3.79 5.53 -12.91
C GLY A 371 -3.76 6.12 -11.53
N ALA A 372 -4.94 6.51 -11.06
CA ALA A 372 -5.16 6.90 -9.69
C ALA A 372 -6.55 6.50 -9.19
N THR A 373 -6.63 6.23 -7.90
CA THR A 373 -7.88 5.98 -7.17
C THR A 373 -7.86 6.74 -5.85
N LEU A 374 -9.05 6.99 -5.30
CA LEU A 374 -9.22 7.53 -3.96
C LEU A 374 -9.73 6.45 -3.02
N ASP A 375 -9.56 6.67 -1.72
CA ASP A 375 -10.28 5.95 -0.70
C ASP A 375 -11.81 6.08 -0.90
N ARG A 376 -12.55 5.18 -0.23
CA ARG A 376 -14.01 5.09 -0.34
C ARG A 376 -14.76 6.40 0.00
N ASN A 377 -14.13 7.28 0.79
CA ASN A 377 -14.70 8.55 1.25
C ASN A 377 -14.17 9.75 0.45
N GLY A 378 -13.09 9.57 -0.34
CA GLY A 378 -12.42 10.62 -1.09
C GLY A 378 -11.85 11.71 -0.18
N LEU A 379 -11.16 11.32 0.89
CA LEU A 379 -10.64 12.23 1.91
C LEU A 379 -9.41 13.04 1.44
N ARG A 380 -8.85 12.70 0.27
CA ARG A 380 -7.70 13.38 -0.33
C ARG A 380 -8.03 13.93 -1.71
N PRO A 381 -7.49 15.11 -2.07
CA PRO A 381 -7.76 15.71 -3.36
C PRO A 381 -6.95 15.03 -4.47
N ALA A 382 -7.59 14.81 -5.61
CA ALA A 382 -6.93 14.47 -6.87
C ALA A 382 -7.67 15.16 -8.03
N ARG A 383 -6.93 15.94 -8.82
CA ARG A 383 -7.42 16.73 -9.94
C ARG A 383 -6.65 16.36 -11.18
N TYR A 384 -7.31 16.35 -12.32
CA TYR A 384 -6.66 16.05 -13.58
C TYR A 384 -7.15 16.96 -14.70
N LEU A 385 -6.30 17.11 -15.71
CA LEU A 385 -6.62 17.77 -16.96
C LEU A 385 -6.10 16.92 -18.12
N VAL A 386 -6.79 17.04 -19.25
CA VAL A 386 -6.40 16.40 -20.51
C VAL A 386 -6.32 17.47 -21.57
N THR A 387 -5.23 17.48 -22.32
CA THR A 387 -5.00 18.40 -23.44
C THR A 387 -5.47 17.80 -24.76
N ASN A 388 -5.65 18.66 -25.77
CA ASN A 388 -6.09 18.26 -27.11
C ASN A 388 -5.08 17.36 -27.85
N ASP A 389 -3.79 17.43 -27.49
CA ASP A 389 -2.73 16.61 -28.06
C ASP A 389 -2.53 15.26 -27.33
N GLY A 390 -3.28 15.00 -26.26
CA GLY A 390 -3.30 13.72 -25.56
C GLY A 390 -2.36 13.64 -24.36
N LEU A 391 -1.95 14.77 -23.79
CA LEU A 391 -1.27 14.81 -22.49
C LEU A 391 -2.32 14.75 -21.37
N LEU A 392 -2.14 13.85 -20.42
CA LEU A 392 -2.90 13.81 -19.19
C LEU A 392 -2.00 14.17 -18.02
N VAL A 393 -2.44 15.11 -17.19
CA VAL A 393 -1.77 15.51 -15.96
C VAL A 393 -2.73 15.32 -14.81
N MET A 394 -2.33 14.56 -13.79
CA MET A 394 -3.05 14.41 -12.53
C MET A 394 -2.15 14.86 -11.39
N ALA A 395 -2.68 15.63 -10.44
CA ALA A 395 -1.97 15.95 -9.21
C ALA A 395 -2.94 16.18 -8.05
N SER A 396 -2.39 16.26 -6.83
CA SER A 396 -3.15 16.64 -5.63
C SER A 396 -3.73 18.06 -5.72
N GLU A 397 -3.21 18.91 -6.62
CA GLU A 397 -3.67 20.28 -6.86
C GLU A 397 -3.78 20.59 -8.36
N THR A 398 -4.56 21.62 -8.69
CA THR A 398 -4.58 22.21 -10.04
C THR A 398 -3.52 23.29 -10.17
N GLY A 399 -3.01 23.54 -11.38
CA GLY A 399 -2.03 24.61 -11.61
C GLY A 399 -0.58 24.17 -11.43
N VAL A 400 -0.33 22.86 -11.33
CA VAL A 400 1.02 22.27 -11.25
C VAL A 400 1.84 22.40 -12.54
N LEU A 401 1.19 22.72 -13.66
CA LEU A 401 1.83 23.00 -14.95
C LEU A 401 1.03 24.09 -15.69
N PRO A 402 1.70 24.99 -16.42
CA PRO A 402 1.03 26.02 -17.22
C PRO A 402 0.48 25.42 -18.52
N PHE A 403 -0.79 25.70 -18.83
CA PHE A 403 -1.45 25.37 -20.09
C PHE A 403 -2.30 26.54 -20.56
N ALA A 404 -2.28 26.85 -21.85
CA ALA A 404 -3.20 27.82 -22.42
C ALA A 404 -4.63 27.24 -22.42
N PRO A 405 -5.68 28.02 -22.15
CA PRO A 405 -7.06 27.51 -22.12
C PRO A 405 -7.47 26.76 -23.39
N GLU A 406 -6.94 27.15 -24.55
CA GLU A 406 -7.23 26.56 -25.86
C GLU A 406 -6.56 25.17 -26.06
N GLU A 407 -5.52 24.85 -25.28
CA GLU A 407 -4.84 23.55 -25.32
C GLU A 407 -5.60 22.48 -24.54
N ILE A 408 -6.51 22.88 -23.65
CA ILE A 408 -7.19 22.00 -22.71
C ILE A 408 -8.45 21.42 -23.35
N ALA A 409 -8.48 20.09 -23.46
CA ALA A 409 -9.68 19.37 -23.90
C ALA A 409 -10.74 19.38 -22.78
N TYR A 410 -10.36 18.95 -21.58
CA TYR A 410 -11.24 18.99 -20.40
C TYR A 410 -10.47 18.90 -19.08
N LYS A 411 -11.15 19.27 -17.98
CA LYS A 411 -10.66 19.18 -16.60
C LYS A 411 -11.61 18.33 -15.77
N GLY A 412 -11.07 17.56 -14.83
CA GLY A 412 -11.83 16.68 -13.95
C GLY A 412 -11.28 16.62 -12.54
N ARG A 413 -12.04 15.93 -11.68
CA ARG A 413 -11.62 15.54 -10.33
C ARG A 413 -11.89 14.07 -10.15
N LEU A 414 -11.02 13.38 -9.43
CA LEU A 414 -11.28 12.00 -9.03
C LEU A 414 -12.40 12.00 -7.98
N GLN A 415 -13.31 11.04 -8.09
CA GLN A 415 -14.45 10.88 -7.19
C GLN A 415 -14.23 9.64 -6.31
N PRO A 416 -14.77 9.61 -5.09
CA PRO A 416 -14.71 8.40 -4.25
C PRO A 416 -15.20 7.18 -5.02
N GLY A 417 -14.48 6.06 -4.90
CA GLY A 417 -14.79 4.80 -5.59
C GLY A 417 -14.44 4.71 -7.08
N LYS A 418 -14.16 5.83 -7.74
CA LYS A 418 -13.80 5.86 -9.17
C LYS A 418 -12.29 5.72 -9.39
N MET A 419 -11.95 5.17 -10.56
CA MET A 419 -10.58 5.03 -11.03
C MET A 419 -10.33 5.86 -12.28
N LEU A 420 -9.24 6.62 -12.28
CA LEU A 420 -8.67 7.20 -13.49
C LEU A 420 -7.59 6.24 -13.99
N LEU A 421 -7.68 5.80 -15.25
CA LEU A 421 -6.71 4.87 -15.83
C LEU A 421 -6.35 5.27 -17.26
N VAL A 422 -5.05 5.27 -17.56
CA VAL A 422 -4.49 5.37 -18.91
C VAL A 422 -3.77 4.07 -19.22
N ASP A 423 -4.14 3.46 -20.35
CA ASP A 423 -3.49 2.27 -20.87
C ASP A 423 -2.67 2.67 -22.10
N LEU A 424 -1.34 2.50 -22.02
CA LEU A 424 -0.41 2.91 -23.08
C LEU A 424 -0.31 1.89 -24.22
N GLU A 425 -0.69 0.64 -23.98
CA GLU A 425 -0.82 -0.37 -25.04
C GLU A 425 -2.06 -0.10 -25.88
N GLN A 426 -3.19 0.20 -25.23
CA GLN A 426 -4.44 0.57 -25.90
C GLN A 426 -4.48 2.04 -26.36
N ARG A 427 -3.52 2.85 -25.89
CA ARG A 427 -3.35 4.28 -26.21
C ARG A 427 -4.58 5.13 -25.92
N ARG A 428 -5.22 4.89 -24.77
CA ARG A 428 -6.46 5.57 -24.39
C ARG A 428 -6.61 5.71 -22.88
N ILE A 429 -7.49 6.64 -22.50
CA ILE A 429 -8.03 6.72 -21.15
C ILE A 429 -9.16 5.70 -21.06
N VAL A 430 -9.09 4.77 -20.10
CA VAL A 430 -10.11 3.73 -19.90
C VAL A 430 -11.17 4.28 -18.94
N PRO A 431 -12.47 4.32 -19.34
CA PRO A 431 -13.55 4.75 -18.45
C PRO A 431 -13.71 3.83 -17.23
N ASP A 432 -14.01 4.42 -16.07
CA ASP A 432 -14.24 3.67 -14.82
C ASP A 432 -15.30 2.57 -14.96
N GLU A 433 -16.45 2.89 -15.58
CA GLU A 433 -17.52 1.91 -15.80
C GLU A 433 -17.05 0.70 -16.63
N GLU A 434 -16.17 0.91 -17.60
CA GLU A 434 -15.61 -0.17 -18.42
C GLU A 434 -14.70 -1.06 -17.56
N ILE A 435 -13.82 -0.46 -16.75
CA ILE A 435 -12.93 -1.18 -15.82
C ILE A 435 -13.77 -2.04 -14.88
N LYS A 436 -14.77 -1.44 -14.22
CA LYS A 436 -15.60 -2.14 -13.23
C LYS A 436 -16.45 -3.22 -13.87
N HIS A 437 -16.99 -2.98 -15.07
CA HIS A 437 -17.78 -3.97 -15.80
C HIS A 437 -16.92 -5.17 -16.23
N GLU A 438 -15.72 -4.95 -16.75
CA GLU A 438 -14.79 -6.03 -17.13
C GLU A 438 -14.40 -6.87 -15.91
N LEU A 439 -14.05 -6.22 -14.79
CA LEU A 439 -13.68 -6.90 -13.56
C LEU A 439 -14.85 -7.72 -12.98
N ALA A 440 -16.05 -7.14 -12.95
CA ALA A 440 -17.24 -7.80 -12.44
C ALA A 440 -17.74 -8.96 -13.31
N SER A 441 -17.48 -8.89 -14.63
CA SER A 441 -17.88 -9.92 -15.59
C SER A 441 -16.84 -11.02 -15.78
N ARG A 442 -15.66 -10.89 -15.16
CA ARG A 442 -14.53 -11.82 -15.32
C ARG A 442 -14.84 -13.24 -14.84
N GLN A 443 -15.64 -13.37 -13.79
CA GLN A 443 -16.04 -14.63 -13.18
C GLN A 443 -17.52 -14.56 -12.78
N PRO A 444 -18.21 -15.71 -12.64
CA PRO A 444 -19.60 -15.74 -12.20
C PRO A 444 -19.72 -15.55 -10.67
N TYR A 445 -19.23 -14.41 -10.15
CA TYR A 445 -19.16 -14.16 -8.70
C TYR A 445 -20.52 -14.28 -8.00
N GLY A 446 -21.60 -13.83 -8.66
CA GLY A 446 -22.96 -13.94 -8.10
C GLY A 446 -23.41 -15.39 -7.94
N GLU A 447 -23.06 -16.26 -8.88
CA GLU A 447 -23.33 -17.70 -8.78
C GLU A 447 -22.50 -18.33 -7.67
N TRP A 448 -21.21 -17.98 -7.56
CA TRP A 448 -20.34 -18.47 -6.50
C TRP A 448 -20.85 -18.08 -5.12
N LEU A 449 -21.24 -16.82 -4.93
CA LEU A 449 -21.82 -16.34 -3.68
C LEU A 449 -23.10 -17.09 -3.32
N THR A 450 -24.02 -17.24 -4.29
CA THR A 450 -25.29 -17.94 -4.08
C THR A 450 -25.09 -19.41 -3.68
N GLN A 451 -24.09 -20.07 -4.25
CA GLN A 451 -23.82 -21.49 -4.02
C GLN A 451 -23.00 -21.75 -2.74
N ASN A 452 -22.10 -20.84 -2.37
CA ASN A 452 -21.09 -21.10 -1.34
C ASN A 452 -21.29 -20.28 -0.06
N GLN A 453 -21.82 -19.06 -0.14
CA GLN A 453 -21.94 -18.20 1.03
C GLN A 453 -23.15 -18.61 1.88
N ILE A 454 -22.95 -18.63 3.20
CA ILE A 454 -23.98 -19.01 4.17
C ILE A 454 -24.40 -17.76 4.95
N THR A 455 -25.70 -17.59 5.16
CA THR A 455 -26.24 -16.52 6.03
C THR A 455 -26.89 -17.12 7.27
N LEU A 456 -26.97 -16.35 8.36
CA LEU A 456 -27.62 -16.80 9.60
C LEU A 456 -29.09 -17.23 9.39
N ASP A 457 -29.81 -16.57 8.48
CA ASP A 457 -31.19 -16.88 8.15
C ASP A 457 -31.35 -18.17 7.33
N SER A 458 -30.30 -18.57 6.61
CA SER A 458 -30.28 -19.81 5.84
C SER A 458 -30.05 -21.07 6.71
N LEU A 459 -29.68 -20.88 7.98
CA LEU A 459 -29.43 -21.94 8.95
C LEU A 459 -30.72 -22.44 9.61
N PRO A 460 -30.80 -23.73 9.96
CA PRO A 460 -31.99 -24.29 10.59
C PRO A 460 -32.25 -23.66 11.95
N GLU A 461 -33.53 -23.49 12.28
CA GLU A 461 -33.93 -22.99 13.59
C GLU A 461 -33.53 -23.95 14.72
N PRO A 462 -33.08 -23.42 15.87
CA PRO A 462 -32.65 -24.27 16.97
C PRO A 462 -33.87 -24.96 17.61
N SER A 463 -33.85 -26.29 17.64
CA SER A 463 -34.89 -27.12 18.29
C SER A 463 -35.02 -26.90 19.80
N ARG A 464 -33.99 -26.31 20.43
CA ARG A 464 -33.97 -25.99 21.86
C ARG A 464 -33.18 -24.72 22.06
N MET A 465 -33.78 -23.79 22.81
CA MET A 465 -33.11 -22.59 23.31
C MET A 465 -32.56 -22.86 24.70
N GLN A 466 -31.33 -22.41 24.98
CA GLN A 466 -30.85 -22.33 26.36
C GLN A 466 -31.52 -21.15 27.04
N ALA A 467 -32.32 -21.43 28.06
CA ALA A 467 -32.95 -20.39 28.87
C ALA A 467 -31.92 -19.74 29.80
N SER A 468 -32.07 -18.44 30.06
CA SER A 468 -31.31 -17.75 31.08
C SER A 468 -31.66 -18.32 32.46
N ASP A 469 -30.64 -18.70 33.23
CA ASP A 469 -30.82 -19.11 34.61
C ASP A 469 -30.93 -17.88 35.52
N HIS A 470 -32.18 -17.44 35.74
CA HIS A 470 -32.49 -16.32 36.60
C HIS A 470 -32.11 -16.54 38.08
N GLY A 471 -31.92 -17.78 38.51
CA GLY A 471 -31.52 -18.10 39.89
C GLY A 471 -30.06 -17.77 40.17
N SER A 472 -29.16 -17.93 39.17
CA SER A 472 -27.72 -17.67 39.32
C SER A 472 -27.25 -16.33 38.76
N ILE A 473 -28.13 -15.53 38.15
CA ILE A 473 -27.75 -14.29 37.44
C ILE A 473 -26.99 -13.30 38.34
N LEU A 474 -27.48 -13.05 39.55
CA LEU A 474 -26.86 -12.11 40.49
C LEU A 474 -25.47 -12.58 40.94
N MET A 475 -25.31 -13.90 41.13
CA MET A 475 -24.01 -14.48 41.45
C MET A 475 -23.02 -14.27 40.30
N ARG A 476 -23.43 -14.56 39.06
CA ARG A 476 -22.57 -14.38 37.87
C ARG A 476 -22.19 -12.92 37.66
N GLN A 477 -23.14 -12.00 37.81
CA GLN A 477 -22.89 -10.55 37.75
C GLN A 477 -21.78 -10.15 38.74
N ARG A 478 -21.88 -10.58 40.00
CA ARG A 478 -20.85 -10.33 41.02
C ARG A 478 -19.49 -10.96 40.66
N CYS A 479 -19.48 -12.20 40.18
CA CYS A 479 -18.25 -12.88 39.77
C CYS A 479 -17.52 -12.15 38.65
N PHE A 480 -18.26 -11.54 37.71
CA PHE A 480 -17.69 -10.76 36.60
C PHE A 480 -17.56 -9.26 36.91
N GLY A 481 -17.82 -8.84 38.16
CA GLY A 481 -17.63 -7.46 38.60
C GLY A 481 -18.70 -6.46 38.15
N TYR A 482 -19.87 -6.91 37.67
CA TYR A 482 -20.98 -6.03 37.37
C TYR A 482 -21.51 -5.37 38.65
N THR A 483 -21.71 -4.06 38.59
CA THR A 483 -22.25 -3.23 39.67
C THR A 483 -23.70 -2.83 39.41
N ASP A 484 -24.38 -2.32 40.43
CA ASP A 484 -25.73 -1.76 40.26
C ASP A 484 -25.71 -0.54 39.31
N GLU A 485 -24.61 0.23 39.30
CA GLU A 485 -24.40 1.33 38.35
C GLU A 485 -24.27 0.82 36.91
N ASP A 486 -23.50 -0.23 36.65
CA ASP A 486 -23.39 -0.80 35.29
C ASP A 486 -24.77 -1.20 34.75
N ILE A 487 -25.57 -1.88 35.58
CA ILE A 487 -26.89 -2.36 35.15
C ILE A 487 -27.86 -1.18 34.95
N ARG A 488 -27.95 -0.26 35.92
CA ARG A 488 -28.93 0.84 35.87
C ARG A 488 -28.55 1.96 34.91
N LEU A 489 -27.28 2.35 34.89
CA LEU A 489 -26.82 3.51 34.14
C LEU A 489 -26.37 3.16 32.72
N LEU A 490 -25.83 1.96 32.48
CA LEU A 490 -25.33 1.57 31.16
C LEU A 490 -26.26 0.58 30.44
N ILE A 491 -26.55 -0.56 31.06
CA ILE A 491 -27.32 -1.63 30.39
C ILE A 491 -28.79 -1.26 30.20
N THR A 492 -29.44 -0.66 31.21
CA THR A 492 -30.89 -0.36 31.14
C THR A 492 -31.23 0.62 30.02
N PRO A 493 -30.50 1.75 29.79
CA PRO A 493 -30.73 2.62 28.64
C PRO A 493 -30.52 1.91 27.29
N MET A 494 -29.45 1.12 27.14
CA MET A 494 -29.21 0.34 25.91
C MET A 494 -30.37 -0.58 25.58
N ALA A 495 -30.92 -1.27 26.59
CA ALA A 495 -32.03 -2.19 26.41
C ALA A 495 -33.38 -1.48 26.18
N GLY A 496 -33.61 -0.33 26.83
CA GLY A 496 -34.88 0.39 26.78
C GLY A 496 -35.02 1.31 25.57
N ASN A 497 -33.94 2.00 25.19
CA ASN A 497 -33.94 3.05 24.17
C ASN A 497 -33.22 2.64 22.88
N GLY A 498 -32.37 1.60 22.93
CA GLY A 498 -31.53 1.22 21.78
C GLY A 498 -30.33 2.15 21.54
N GLU A 499 -29.95 2.94 22.55
CA GLU A 499 -28.83 3.89 22.48
C GLU A 499 -27.90 3.69 23.70
N GLU A 500 -26.62 4.04 23.55
CA GLU A 500 -25.69 4.01 24.68
C GLU A 500 -26.00 5.12 25.69
N ALA A 501 -25.55 4.93 26.92
CA ALA A 501 -25.80 5.89 28.00
C ALA A 501 -25.01 7.19 27.79
N VAL A 502 -25.70 8.33 27.82
CA VAL A 502 -25.07 9.66 27.74
C VAL A 502 -24.78 10.20 29.13
N GLY A 503 -23.52 10.59 29.36
CA GLY A 503 -23.04 11.21 30.60
C GLY A 503 -22.44 12.60 30.39
N SER A 504 -21.94 13.21 31.46
CA SER A 504 -21.19 14.47 31.42
C SER A 504 -20.08 14.47 32.49
N MET A 505 -19.21 15.50 32.45
CA MET A 505 -17.98 15.61 33.26
C MET A 505 -16.87 14.63 32.81
N GLY A 506 -15.65 14.88 33.29
CA GLY A 506 -14.49 14.02 33.02
C GLY A 506 -14.41 12.81 33.95
N THR A 507 -13.67 11.79 33.54
CA THR A 507 -13.40 10.60 34.35
C THR A 507 -12.42 10.93 35.49
N ASP A 508 -12.94 11.11 36.70
CA ASP A 508 -12.15 11.35 37.93
C ASP A 508 -11.86 10.06 38.72
N THR A 509 -11.94 8.90 38.07
CA THR A 509 -11.58 7.62 38.68
C THR A 509 -10.09 7.33 38.47
N PRO A 510 -9.41 6.64 39.42
CA PRO A 510 -8.02 6.23 39.22
C PRO A 510 -7.85 5.40 37.96
N LEU A 511 -6.66 5.47 37.33
CA LEU A 511 -6.28 4.52 36.29
C LEU A 511 -6.43 3.09 36.81
N ALA A 512 -6.77 2.15 35.93
CA ALA A 512 -7.10 0.78 36.33
C ALA A 512 -5.98 0.12 37.18
N CYS A 513 -4.71 0.35 36.82
CA CYS A 513 -3.55 -0.16 37.55
C CYS A 513 -3.28 0.52 38.91
N LEU A 514 -3.93 1.65 39.19
CA LEU A 514 -3.82 2.41 40.44
C LEU A 514 -5.09 2.30 41.30
N SER A 515 -6.09 1.55 40.83
CA SER A 515 -7.35 1.43 41.55
C SER A 515 -7.24 0.44 42.71
N ASP A 516 -7.74 0.83 43.87
CA ASP A 516 -7.91 -0.06 45.02
C ASP A 516 -9.09 -1.06 44.85
N LYS A 517 -9.86 -0.92 43.76
CA LYS A 517 -11.00 -1.81 43.43
C LYS A 517 -10.61 -2.77 42.30
N PRO A 518 -11.17 -4.01 42.28
CA PRO A 518 -11.01 -4.91 41.15
C PRO A 518 -11.47 -4.26 39.85
N GLN A 519 -10.60 -4.28 38.83
CA GLN A 519 -10.87 -3.68 37.53
C GLN A 519 -11.08 -4.75 36.47
N SER A 520 -12.04 -4.51 35.57
CA SER A 520 -12.20 -5.33 34.38
C SER A 520 -10.98 -5.20 33.46
N LEU A 521 -10.64 -6.27 32.74
CA LEU A 521 -9.57 -6.26 31.74
C LEU A 521 -9.76 -5.13 30.72
N PHE A 522 -11.00 -4.85 30.33
CA PHE A 522 -11.33 -3.81 29.34
C PHE A 522 -10.90 -2.41 29.79
N ASN A 523 -10.81 -2.12 31.10
CA ASN A 523 -10.42 -0.80 31.61
C ASN A 523 -8.93 -0.47 31.36
N TYR A 524 -8.11 -1.49 31.11
CA TYR A 524 -6.69 -1.36 30.77
C TYR A 524 -6.46 -1.02 29.29
N PHE A 525 -7.44 -1.30 28.44
CA PHE A 525 -7.37 -0.98 27.01
C PHE A 525 -8.02 0.38 26.79
N LYS A 526 -7.30 1.29 26.14
CA LYS A 526 -7.83 2.59 25.72
C LYS A 526 -8.08 2.56 24.22
N GLN A 527 -9.25 3.03 23.81
CA GLN A 527 -9.57 3.19 22.40
C GLN A 527 -8.63 4.25 21.82
N LEU A 528 -7.96 3.88 20.73
CA LEU A 528 -7.20 4.85 19.96
C LEU A 528 -8.18 5.68 19.14
N PHE A 529 -7.86 6.95 18.94
CA PHE A 529 -8.62 7.84 18.08
C PHE A 529 -7.66 8.61 17.19
N ALA A 530 -8.17 8.99 16.02
CA ALA A 530 -7.44 9.74 15.03
C ALA A 530 -7.37 11.22 15.41
N GLN A 531 -6.19 11.83 15.29
CA GLN A 531 -6.00 13.25 15.54
C GLN A 531 -4.93 13.82 14.59
N VAL A 532 -5.29 14.86 13.83
CA VAL A 532 -4.46 15.54 12.81
C VAL A 532 -4.10 14.67 11.61
N THR A 533 -3.52 13.49 11.80
CA THR A 533 -2.96 12.65 10.72
C THR A 533 -4.03 12.13 9.76
N ASN A 534 -5.15 11.66 10.33
CA ASN A 534 -6.37 11.30 9.62
C ASN A 534 -7.63 11.84 10.34
N PRO A 535 -8.72 12.13 9.62
CA PRO A 535 -9.99 12.55 10.21
C PRO A 535 -10.81 11.35 10.72
N PRO A 536 -11.58 11.51 11.82
CA PRO A 536 -12.64 10.56 12.14
C PRO A 536 -13.82 10.70 11.14
N ILE A 537 -14.61 9.63 11.02
CA ILE A 537 -15.83 9.59 10.20
C ILE A 537 -17.04 9.85 11.10
N ASP A 538 -18.07 10.54 10.59
CA ASP A 538 -19.35 10.70 11.30
C ASP A 538 -20.21 9.42 11.13
N PRO A 539 -20.36 8.58 12.17
CA PRO A 539 -21.03 7.29 12.04
C PRO A 539 -22.55 7.39 11.84
N ILE A 540 -23.13 8.59 11.94
CA ILE A 540 -24.56 8.83 11.77
C ILE A 540 -24.82 9.44 10.39
N ARG A 541 -24.07 10.46 10.00
CA ARG A 541 -24.28 11.17 8.73
C ARG A 541 -23.63 10.47 7.54
N GLU A 542 -22.60 9.70 7.79
CA GLU A 542 -21.83 8.97 6.79
C GLU A 542 -21.95 7.45 7.02
N ASP A 543 -23.10 6.94 7.50
CA ASP A 543 -23.27 5.49 7.73
C ASP A 543 -23.07 4.66 6.46
N LEU A 544 -23.42 5.23 5.30
CA LEU A 544 -23.44 4.54 4.00
C LEU A 544 -22.05 4.05 3.56
N VAL A 545 -20.98 4.59 4.13
CA VAL A 545 -19.59 4.20 3.84
C VAL A 545 -18.99 3.24 4.87
N MET A 546 -19.74 2.96 5.95
CA MET A 546 -19.39 2.05 7.04
C MET A 546 -20.14 0.72 6.91
N SER A 547 -19.54 -0.34 7.45
CA SER A 547 -20.20 -1.64 7.54
C SER A 547 -19.67 -2.44 8.72
N LEU A 548 -20.56 -3.17 9.39
CA LEU A 548 -20.23 -4.17 10.41
C LEU A 548 -20.31 -5.59 9.87
N THR A 549 -20.60 -5.75 8.58
CA THR A 549 -20.70 -7.04 7.92
C THR A 549 -19.41 -7.83 8.14
N SER A 550 -19.56 -9.01 8.71
CA SER A 550 -18.47 -9.87 9.13
C SER A 550 -18.56 -11.21 8.40
N TYR A 551 -17.41 -11.74 7.99
CA TYR A 551 -17.28 -13.03 7.32
C TYR A 551 -16.51 -13.98 8.20
N ILE A 552 -17.10 -15.15 8.49
CA ILE A 552 -16.45 -16.21 9.28
C ILE A 552 -16.26 -17.42 8.38
N GLY A 553 -15.04 -17.89 8.20
CA GLY A 553 -14.74 -19.05 7.38
C GLY A 553 -13.26 -19.39 7.37
N MET A 554 -12.90 -20.37 6.55
CA MET A 554 -11.51 -20.73 6.33
C MET A 554 -10.85 -19.69 5.42
N GLU A 555 -9.73 -19.10 5.86
CA GLU A 555 -8.89 -18.26 4.99
C GLU A 555 -8.30 -19.11 3.86
N ARG A 556 -8.52 -18.66 2.62
CA ARG A 556 -8.06 -19.37 1.41
C ARG A 556 -6.99 -18.59 0.67
N ASN A 557 -6.52 -19.17 -0.43
CA ASN A 557 -5.47 -18.60 -1.25
C ASN A 557 -5.94 -17.31 -1.95
N ILE A 558 -5.52 -16.16 -1.41
CA ILE A 558 -5.85 -14.84 -1.98
C ILE A 558 -5.28 -14.61 -3.38
N LEU A 559 -4.40 -15.46 -3.90
CA LEU A 559 -3.78 -15.28 -5.22
C LEU A 559 -4.59 -15.87 -6.38
N SER A 560 -5.60 -16.70 -6.09
CA SER A 560 -6.44 -17.34 -7.09
C SER A 560 -7.92 -17.00 -6.89
N GLU A 561 -8.65 -16.91 -7.98
CA GLU A 561 -10.11 -16.75 -7.97
C GLU A 561 -10.76 -18.13 -8.04
N ALA A 562 -11.51 -18.51 -7.01
CA ALA A 562 -12.13 -19.83 -6.90
C ALA A 562 -13.46 -19.73 -6.12
N PRO A 563 -14.49 -20.54 -6.46
CA PRO A 563 -15.78 -20.50 -5.78
C PRO A 563 -15.68 -20.68 -4.27
N GLU A 564 -14.75 -21.53 -3.81
CA GLU A 564 -14.59 -21.90 -2.41
C GLU A 564 -14.12 -20.72 -1.55
N ASN A 565 -13.51 -19.69 -2.15
CA ASN A 565 -13.03 -18.50 -1.46
C ASN A 565 -14.16 -17.70 -0.79
N CYS A 566 -15.39 -17.81 -1.30
CA CYS A 566 -16.55 -17.17 -0.70
C CYS A 566 -17.41 -18.14 0.14
N HIS A 567 -16.88 -19.32 0.47
CA HIS A 567 -17.51 -20.24 1.41
C HIS A 567 -17.32 -19.74 2.85
N THR A 568 -18.08 -18.72 3.20
CA THR A 568 -18.05 -18.04 4.48
C THR A 568 -19.46 -17.90 5.05
N LEU A 569 -19.56 -17.81 6.37
CA LEU A 569 -20.74 -17.33 7.05
C LEU A 569 -20.73 -15.80 7.05
N LYS A 570 -21.61 -15.19 6.28
CA LYS A 570 -21.88 -13.76 6.29
C LYS A 570 -22.83 -13.41 7.44
N MET A 571 -22.39 -12.48 8.27
CA MET A 571 -23.18 -11.91 9.37
C MET A 571 -23.29 -10.40 9.18
N PRO A 572 -24.45 -9.79 9.44
CA PRO A 572 -24.62 -8.34 9.30
C PRO A 572 -23.82 -7.54 10.34
N HIS A 573 -23.52 -8.15 11.50
CA HIS A 573 -22.74 -7.56 12.58
C HIS A 573 -22.13 -8.65 13.47
N PRO A 574 -21.09 -8.33 14.27
CA PRO A 574 -20.42 -9.31 15.13
C PRO A 574 -21.21 -9.72 16.39
N VAL A 575 -22.30 -9.02 16.72
CA VAL A 575 -23.13 -9.33 17.89
C VAL A 575 -24.09 -10.47 17.57
N LEU A 576 -24.15 -11.50 18.42
CA LEU A 576 -25.04 -12.66 18.23
C LEU A 576 -26.05 -12.74 19.37
N THR A 577 -27.32 -12.98 19.03
CA THR A 577 -28.31 -13.34 20.05
C THR A 577 -28.10 -14.79 20.50
N ASN A 578 -28.69 -15.16 21.65
CA ASN A 578 -28.69 -16.57 22.08
C ASN A 578 -29.28 -17.52 21.02
N ARG A 579 -30.23 -17.01 20.20
CA ARG A 579 -30.84 -17.79 19.12
C ARG A 579 -29.85 -18.02 17.99
N ASP A 580 -29.17 -16.96 17.56
CA ASP A 580 -28.17 -17.05 16.49
C ASP A 580 -27.00 -17.95 16.91
N LEU A 581 -26.55 -17.83 18.17
CA LEU A 581 -25.51 -18.70 18.72
C LEU A 581 -25.93 -20.18 18.71
N GLU A 582 -27.19 -20.49 19.04
CA GLU A 582 -27.70 -21.86 18.97
C GLU A 582 -27.85 -22.38 17.52
N LYS A 583 -28.13 -21.50 16.54
CA LYS A 583 -28.02 -21.85 15.11
C LYS A 583 -26.59 -22.24 14.77
N LEU A 584 -25.61 -21.44 15.20
CA LEU A 584 -24.18 -21.64 14.92
C LEU A 584 -23.63 -22.93 15.52
N ARG A 585 -24.03 -23.29 16.75
CA ARG A 585 -23.61 -24.54 17.43
C ARG A 585 -24.00 -25.83 16.70
N ARG A 586 -24.82 -25.73 15.65
CA ARG A 586 -25.35 -26.88 14.90
C ARG A 586 -25.03 -26.79 13.41
N VAL A 587 -24.19 -25.84 13.03
CA VAL A 587 -23.78 -25.67 11.64
C VAL A 587 -22.96 -26.89 11.22
N SER A 588 -23.39 -27.49 10.11
CA SER A 588 -22.70 -28.60 9.46
C SER A 588 -22.91 -28.45 7.96
N ARG A 589 -22.23 -27.49 7.34
CA ARG A 589 -22.28 -27.23 5.89
C ARG A 589 -20.88 -27.02 5.34
N GLY A 590 -20.47 -27.85 4.39
CA GLY A 590 -19.13 -27.75 3.79
C GLY A 590 -18.04 -27.94 4.85
N ASP A 591 -17.07 -27.04 4.88
CA ASP A 591 -16.03 -26.97 5.90
C ASP A 591 -16.36 -26.01 7.07
N LEU A 592 -17.54 -25.37 7.04
CA LEU A 592 -18.12 -24.74 8.22
C LEU A 592 -18.81 -25.81 9.09
N LEU A 593 -18.07 -26.27 10.09
CA LEU A 593 -18.49 -27.30 11.04
C LEU A 593 -18.46 -26.74 12.46
N ALA A 594 -19.57 -26.89 13.19
CA ALA A 594 -19.60 -26.68 14.63
C ALA A 594 -18.84 -27.84 15.31
N SER A 595 -17.76 -27.51 16.01
CA SER A 595 -16.93 -28.44 16.78
C SER A 595 -17.57 -28.86 18.10
#